data_AF-A0A1L3GKB8-F1
#
_entry.id   AF-A0A1L3GKB8-F1
#
_cell.length_a   1.000
_cell.length_b   1.000
_cell.length_c   1.000
_cell.angle_alpha   90.00
_cell.angle_beta   90.00
_cell.angle_gamma   90.00
#
_symmetry.space_group_name_H-M   'P 1'
#
loop_
_entity.id
_entity.type
_entity.pdbx_description
1 polymer ?
#
loop_
_entity_poly.entity_id
_entity_poly.type
_entity_poly.pdbx_seq_one_letter_code
_entity_poly.pdbx_strand_id
1 'polypeptide(L)'
;MDVLQQAQQQLAVLCAEAHINPALPVMVRCLTPDQAIGVEASEEFVIKKGQEKVIEAEFDGAAGQAFTDHPGNWQGSLDELLQLDLTSTSQRAIFTAGLNAVMRRLGRAVGTIHCKGEEPTQCGEKLTLELNDRFGVRRYGLIGLQPAIMQGMTNSFGTSLVRVVDLNADNIGQKKSGVRVWDGQKDLDKLIEWCEVGVATGSTIVNGSINDLRERFAKAGKPLVFFGNTISGVAALQKLERVCPFGH
;
A
#
# COMPACT_ATOMS: atom_id res chain seq x y z
N MET A 1 14.40 8.07 -12.26
CA MET A 1 14.38 6.62 -12.01
C MET A 1 13.16 6.30 -11.17
N ASP A 2 12.40 5.25 -11.50
CA ASP A 2 11.22 4.84 -10.74
C ASP A 2 11.59 4.48 -9.30
N VAL A 3 10.72 4.79 -8.34
CA VAL A 3 11.00 4.56 -6.91
C VAL A 3 11.13 3.07 -6.56
N LEU A 4 10.42 2.18 -7.25
CA LEU A 4 10.55 0.74 -7.01
C LEU A 4 11.90 0.23 -7.52
N GLN A 5 12.36 0.72 -8.68
CA GLN A 5 13.73 0.46 -9.18
C GLN A 5 14.81 0.98 -8.23
N GLN A 6 14.62 2.16 -7.64
CA GLN A 6 15.52 2.67 -6.59
C GLN A 6 15.54 1.74 -5.37
N ALA A 7 14.38 1.26 -4.93
CA ALA A 7 14.26 0.32 -3.83
C ALA A 7 14.90 -1.05 -4.16
N GLN A 8 14.81 -1.51 -5.41
CA GLN A 8 15.48 -2.73 -5.89
C GLN A 8 17.00 -2.65 -5.76
N GLN A 9 17.59 -1.54 -6.22
CA GLN A 9 19.04 -1.32 -6.09
C GLN A 9 19.48 -1.23 -4.62
N GLN A 10 18.72 -0.51 -3.78
CA GLN A 10 19.02 -0.40 -2.37
C GLN A 10 18.88 -1.74 -1.62
N LEU A 11 17.88 -2.55 -1.99
CA LEU A 11 17.71 -3.89 -1.42
C LEU A 11 18.90 -4.78 -1.76
N ALA A 12 19.40 -4.73 -3.01
CA ALA A 12 20.58 -5.49 -3.42
C ALA A 12 21.82 -5.13 -2.59
N VAL A 13 22.07 -3.82 -2.38
CA VAL A 13 23.16 -3.33 -1.53
C VAL A 13 22.99 -3.83 -0.10
N LEU A 14 21.79 -3.67 0.47
CA LEU A 14 21.49 -4.07 1.84
C LEU A 14 21.66 -5.59 2.06
N CYS A 15 21.22 -6.41 1.11
CA CYS A 15 21.41 -7.86 1.17
C CYS A 15 22.90 -8.24 1.12
N ALA A 16 23.70 -7.57 0.29
CA ALA A 16 25.14 -7.77 0.22
C ALA A 16 25.85 -7.38 1.53
N GLU A 17 25.51 -6.22 2.10
CA GLU A 17 26.03 -5.75 3.39
C GLU A 17 25.66 -6.68 4.56
N ALA A 18 24.46 -7.26 4.52
CA ALA A 18 23.99 -8.21 5.51
C ALA A 18 24.47 -9.66 5.25
N HIS A 19 25.30 -9.88 4.22
CA HIS A 19 25.80 -11.19 3.80
C HIS A 19 24.68 -12.24 3.59
N ILE A 20 23.54 -11.80 3.08
CA ILE A 20 22.43 -12.69 2.73
C ILE A 20 22.83 -13.54 1.53
N ASN A 21 22.67 -14.86 1.63
CA ASN A 21 22.95 -15.76 0.52
C ASN A 21 21.98 -15.49 -0.65
N PRO A 22 22.48 -15.04 -1.83
CA PRO A 22 21.63 -14.69 -2.97
C PRO A 22 20.91 -15.89 -3.58
N ALA A 23 21.36 -17.12 -3.31
CA ALA A 23 20.72 -18.36 -3.77
C ALA A 23 19.53 -18.81 -2.90
N LEU A 24 19.22 -18.11 -1.80
CA LEU A 24 18.08 -18.46 -0.96
C LEU A 24 16.76 -18.34 -1.74
N PRO A 25 15.83 -19.30 -1.56
CA PRO A 25 14.59 -19.31 -2.29
C PRO A 25 13.65 -18.20 -1.83
N VAL A 26 12.92 -17.63 -2.78
CA VAL A 26 11.78 -16.74 -2.57
C VAL A 26 10.58 -17.37 -3.28
N MET A 27 9.48 -17.53 -2.55
CA MET A 27 8.25 -18.12 -3.09
C MET A 27 7.11 -17.14 -2.96
N VAL A 28 6.45 -16.81 -4.07
CA VAL A 28 5.27 -15.96 -4.12
C VAL A 28 4.05 -16.77 -4.51
N ARG A 29 2.98 -16.63 -3.74
CA ARG A 29 1.69 -17.27 -4.00
C ARG A 29 0.51 -16.32 -3.84
N CYS A 30 -0.55 -16.58 -4.59
CA CYS A 30 -1.84 -15.94 -4.36
C CYS A 30 -2.47 -16.47 -3.07
N LEU A 31 -2.96 -15.57 -2.22
CA LEU A 31 -3.72 -15.95 -1.03
C LEU A 31 -5.19 -16.11 -1.35
N THR A 32 -5.85 -17.04 -0.67
CA THR A 32 -7.31 -17.02 -0.58
C THR A 32 -7.74 -15.82 0.28
N PRO A 33 -8.99 -15.34 0.15
CA PRO A 33 -9.49 -14.28 1.02
C PRO A 33 -9.30 -14.57 2.51
N ASP A 34 -9.61 -15.80 2.94
CA ASP A 34 -9.42 -16.22 4.34
C ASP A 34 -7.95 -16.21 4.79
N GLN A 35 -7.02 -16.53 3.89
CA GLN A 35 -5.59 -16.43 4.20
C GLN A 35 -5.14 -14.97 4.31
N ALA A 36 -5.70 -14.10 3.47
CA ALA A 36 -5.34 -12.68 3.39
C ALA A 36 -5.88 -11.87 4.58
N ILE A 37 -7.15 -12.02 4.94
CA ILE A 37 -7.81 -11.18 5.95
C ILE A 37 -8.39 -11.99 7.13
N GLY A 38 -8.31 -13.32 7.11
CA GLY A 38 -8.84 -14.20 8.16
C GLY A 38 -10.26 -14.68 7.87
N VAL A 39 -10.57 -15.90 8.34
CA VAL A 39 -11.89 -16.55 8.18
C VAL A 39 -13.00 -15.71 8.83
N GLU A 40 -12.74 -15.21 10.04
CA GLU A 40 -13.67 -14.41 10.85
C GLU A 40 -13.91 -12.99 10.34
N ALA A 41 -13.18 -12.55 9.30
CA ALA A 41 -13.38 -11.22 8.75
C ALA A 41 -14.73 -11.10 8.04
N SER A 42 -15.35 -9.93 8.14
CA SER A 42 -16.64 -9.64 7.51
C SER A 42 -16.65 -9.92 6.01
N GLU A 43 -17.69 -10.62 5.54
CA GLU A 43 -17.94 -10.89 4.12
C GLU A 43 -18.20 -9.62 3.29
N GLU A 44 -18.40 -8.48 3.95
CA GLU A 44 -18.56 -7.19 3.27
C GLU A 44 -17.26 -6.61 2.72
N PHE A 45 -16.11 -7.11 3.17
CA PHE A 45 -14.80 -6.65 2.69
C PHE A 45 -14.56 -6.99 1.21
N VAL A 46 -13.94 -6.04 0.50
CA VAL A 46 -13.64 -6.14 -0.94
C VAL A 46 -12.77 -7.37 -1.25
N ILE A 47 -11.87 -7.73 -0.33
CA ILE A 47 -11.02 -8.94 -0.41
C ILE A 47 -11.86 -10.22 -0.32
N LYS A 48 -12.85 -10.29 0.58
CA LYS A 48 -13.78 -11.43 0.72
C LYS A 48 -14.62 -11.60 -0.54
N LYS A 49 -15.01 -10.49 -1.17
CA LYS A 49 -15.72 -10.46 -2.47
C LYS A 49 -14.82 -10.79 -3.68
N GLY A 50 -13.50 -11.00 -3.47
CA GLY A 50 -12.54 -11.38 -4.52
C GLY A 50 -12.16 -10.28 -5.50
N GLN A 51 -12.58 -9.03 -5.23
CA GLN A 51 -12.33 -7.86 -6.08
C GLN A 51 -10.93 -7.29 -5.86
N GLU A 52 -10.36 -7.49 -4.66
CA GLU A 52 -8.96 -7.20 -4.34
C GLU A 52 -8.25 -8.52 -4.03
N LYS A 53 -7.03 -8.67 -4.55
CA LYS A 53 -6.22 -9.87 -4.36
C LYS A 53 -4.90 -9.52 -3.70
N VAL A 54 -4.46 -10.44 -2.84
CA VAL A 54 -3.21 -10.33 -2.10
C VAL A 54 -2.32 -11.50 -2.52
N ILE A 55 -1.08 -11.17 -2.87
CA ILE A 55 -0.01 -12.14 -3.01
C ILE A 55 0.90 -12.06 -1.79
N GLU A 56 1.50 -13.18 -1.42
CA GLU A 56 2.42 -13.30 -0.31
C GLU A 56 3.72 -13.93 -0.80
N ALA A 57 4.83 -13.27 -0.52
CA ALA A 57 6.16 -13.81 -0.63
C ALA A 57 6.61 -14.39 0.72
N GLU A 58 7.29 -15.53 0.68
CA GLU A 58 8.06 -16.08 1.79
C GLU A 58 9.54 -16.04 1.45
N PHE A 59 10.35 -15.62 2.42
CA PHE A 59 11.80 -15.58 2.35
C PHE A 59 12.42 -15.84 3.72
N ASP A 60 13.12 -16.96 3.86
CA ASP A 60 13.85 -17.34 5.07
C ASP A 60 13.00 -17.23 6.36
N GLY A 61 11.77 -17.75 6.29
CA GLY A 61 10.81 -17.77 7.39
C GLY A 61 10.08 -16.45 7.65
N ALA A 62 10.37 -15.40 6.87
CA ALA A 62 9.66 -14.13 6.91
C ALA A 62 8.67 -14.01 5.75
N ALA A 63 7.55 -13.32 5.96
CA ALA A 63 6.54 -13.10 4.92
C ALA A 63 6.32 -11.61 4.61
N GLY A 64 5.99 -11.33 3.36
CA GLY A 64 5.67 -10.00 2.87
C GLY A 64 4.57 -10.06 1.83
N GLN A 65 3.62 -9.15 1.92
CA GLN A 65 2.43 -9.17 1.07
C GLN A 65 2.37 -7.94 0.16
N ALA A 66 1.66 -8.09 -0.96
CA ALA A 66 1.32 -7.00 -1.85
C ALA A 66 -0.10 -7.16 -2.39
N PHE A 67 -0.85 -6.07 -2.42
CA PHE A 67 -2.11 -5.99 -3.14
C PHE A 67 -1.87 -5.79 -4.63
N THR A 68 -2.60 -6.52 -5.47
CA THR A 68 -2.50 -6.43 -6.92
C THR A 68 -3.78 -6.90 -7.61
N ASP A 69 -4.09 -6.30 -8.75
CA ASP A 69 -5.10 -6.76 -9.71
C ASP A 69 -4.55 -7.80 -10.69
N HIS A 70 -3.23 -7.95 -10.77
CA HIS A 70 -2.51 -8.95 -11.57
C HIS A 70 -1.82 -9.97 -10.65
N PRO A 71 -2.58 -10.84 -9.95
CA PRO A 71 -2.00 -11.83 -9.05
C PRO A 71 -1.25 -12.91 -9.85
N GLY A 72 -0.15 -13.40 -9.30
CA GLY A 72 0.63 -14.47 -9.92
C GLY A 72 1.45 -15.23 -8.90
N ASN A 73 1.66 -16.51 -9.18
CA ASN A 73 2.64 -17.32 -8.45
C ASN A 73 4.01 -17.11 -9.09
N TRP A 74 5.05 -17.13 -8.27
CA TRP A 74 6.43 -17.04 -8.74
C TRP A 74 7.35 -17.79 -7.77
N GLN A 75 8.41 -18.41 -8.29
CA GLN A 75 9.43 -19.06 -7.49
C GLN A 75 10.77 -18.82 -8.15
N GLY A 76 11.77 -18.47 -7.33
CA GLY A 76 13.14 -18.26 -7.77
C GLY A 76 14.04 -17.99 -6.57
N SER A 77 15.25 -17.57 -6.84
CA SER A 77 16.23 -17.13 -5.86
C SER A 77 16.07 -15.63 -5.53
N LEU A 78 16.70 -15.19 -4.43
CA LEU A 78 16.82 -13.77 -4.13
C LEU A 78 17.52 -13.00 -5.24
N ASP A 79 18.55 -13.58 -5.89
CA ASP A 79 19.22 -12.94 -7.02
C ASP A 79 18.27 -12.69 -8.20
N GLU A 80 17.48 -13.71 -8.57
CA GLU A 80 16.47 -13.57 -9.63
C GLU A 80 15.39 -12.54 -9.27
N LEU A 81 14.97 -12.48 -7.99
CA LEU A 81 14.05 -11.45 -7.50
C LEU A 81 14.63 -10.04 -7.70
N LEU A 82 15.91 -9.85 -7.35
CA LEU A 82 16.61 -8.56 -7.46
C LEU A 82 16.85 -8.13 -8.91
N GLN A 83 16.76 -9.05 -9.87
CA GLN A 83 16.94 -8.80 -11.30
C GLN A 83 15.62 -8.73 -12.07
N LEU A 84 14.46 -8.84 -11.41
CA LEU A 84 13.16 -8.72 -12.07
C LEU A 84 13.04 -7.39 -12.82
N ASP A 85 12.55 -7.47 -14.06
CA ASP A 85 12.14 -6.28 -14.81
C ASP A 85 10.85 -5.71 -14.19
N LEU A 86 10.85 -4.42 -13.86
CA LEU A 86 9.76 -3.77 -13.12
C LEU A 86 8.86 -2.93 -14.04
N THR A 87 8.82 -3.29 -15.33
CA THR A 87 7.97 -2.66 -16.36
C THR A 87 6.51 -3.10 -16.28
N SER A 88 6.24 -4.33 -15.83
CA SER A 88 4.88 -4.89 -15.75
C SER A 88 4.31 -4.86 -14.33
N THR A 89 3.01 -4.61 -14.17
CA THR A 89 2.32 -4.61 -12.86
C THR A 89 2.49 -5.94 -12.11
N SER A 90 2.46 -7.07 -12.84
CA SER A 90 2.66 -8.40 -12.25
C SER A 90 4.05 -8.56 -11.62
N GLN A 91 5.12 -8.20 -12.35
CA GLN A 91 6.48 -8.27 -11.81
C GLN A 91 6.71 -7.26 -10.69
N ARG A 92 6.13 -6.06 -10.79
CA ARG A 92 6.14 -5.07 -9.70
C ARG A 92 5.48 -5.62 -8.45
N ALA A 93 4.36 -6.33 -8.58
CA ALA A 93 3.69 -6.96 -7.45
C ALA A 93 4.56 -8.05 -6.80
N ILE A 94 5.09 -8.98 -7.60
CA ILE A 94 5.98 -10.07 -7.14
C ILE A 94 7.20 -9.49 -6.42
N PHE A 95 7.88 -8.53 -7.06
CA PHE A 95 9.03 -7.86 -6.48
C PHE A 95 8.67 -7.14 -5.18
N THR A 96 7.54 -6.42 -5.13
CA THR A 96 7.10 -5.70 -3.93
C THR A 96 6.83 -6.66 -2.76
N ALA A 97 6.15 -7.79 -3.01
CA ALA A 97 5.92 -8.80 -1.98
C ALA A 97 7.23 -9.40 -1.47
N GLY A 98 8.14 -9.77 -2.39
CA GLY A 98 9.47 -10.31 -2.05
C GLY A 98 10.32 -9.31 -1.27
N LEU A 99 10.36 -8.05 -1.72
CA LEU A 99 11.02 -6.95 -1.02
C LEU A 99 10.48 -6.80 0.41
N ASN A 100 9.16 -6.86 0.59
CA ASN A 100 8.55 -6.80 1.92
C ASN A 100 8.99 -7.97 2.80
N ALA A 101 9.08 -9.20 2.26
CA ALA A 101 9.52 -10.38 3.00
C ALA A 101 11.00 -10.26 3.42
N VAL A 102 11.88 -9.85 2.49
CA VAL A 102 13.32 -9.65 2.76
C VAL A 102 13.53 -8.54 3.79
N MET A 103 12.83 -7.41 3.64
CA MET A 103 12.93 -6.29 4.58
C MET A 103 12.43 -6.65 5.98
N ARG A 104 11.39 -7.50 6.09
CA ARG A 104 10.95 -8.07 7.37
C ARG A 104 12.04 -8.97 7.96
N ARG A 105 12.61 -9.87 7.15
CA ARG A 105 13.67 -10.79 7.57
C ARG A 105 14.89 -10.08 8.15
N LEU A 106 15.23 -8.92 7.57
CA LEU A 106 16.34 -8.06 8.01
C LEU A 106 15.99 -7.17 9.22
N GLY A 107 14.74 -7.22 9.71
CA GLY A 107 14.28 -6.36 10.80
C GLY A 107 14.21 -4.88 10.41
N ARG A 108 14.06 -4.58 9.12
CA ARG A 108 14.07 -3.21 8.56
C ARG A 108 12.68 -2.70 8.19
N ALA A 109 11.69 -3.57 8.09
CA ALA A 109 10.29 -3.18 7.89
C ALA A 109 9.36 -3.97 8.83
N VAL A 110 8.28 -3.31 9.25
CA VAL A 110 7.19 -3.88 10.04
C VAL A 110 5.87 -3.73 9.29
N GLY A 111 4.86 -4.50 9.66
CA GLY A 111 3.54 -4.42 9.04
C GLY A 111 3.53 -4.79 7.56
N THR A 112 4.33 -5.81 7.22
CA THR A 112 4.47 -6.35 5.85
C THR A 112 3.36 -7.33 5.50
N ILE A 113 2.61 -7.80 6.49
CA ILE A 113 1.45 -8.68 6.37
C ILE A 113 0.19 -7.86 6.71
N HIS A 114 -0.90 -8.09 5.99
CA HIS A 114 -2.16 -7.38 6.21
C HIS A 114 -2.78 -7.76 7.56
N CYS A 115 -3.56 -6.83 8.13
CA CYS A 115 -4.34 -7.07 9.34
C CYS A 115 -5.41 -8.16 9.13
N LYS A 116 -5.84 -8.82 10.20
CA LYS A 116 -6.75 -9.98 10.15
C LYS A 116 -7.93 -9.87 11.12
N GLY A 117 -8.99 -10.63 10.83
CA GLY A 117 -10.17 -10.73 11.68
C GLY A 117 -10.89 -9.38 11.81
N GLU A 118 -10.97 -8.86 13.03
CA GLU A 118 -11.67 -7.61 13.33
C GLU A 118 -10.79 -6.35 13.11
N GLU A 119 -9.46 -6.49 13.09
CA GLU A 119 -8.52 -5.36 12.95
C GLU A 119 -8.78 -4.46 11.71
N PRO A 120 -9.16 -4.98 10.53
CA PRO A 120 -9.49 -4.13 9.38
C PRO A 120 -10.63 -3.16 9.63
N THR A 121 -11.59 -3.50 10.53
CA THR A 121 -12.69 -2.59 10.91
C THR A 121 -12.20 -1.43 11.78
N GLN A 122 -11.19 -1.68 12.62
CA GLN A 122 -10.58 -0.71 13.53
C GLN A 122 -9.54 0.17 12.82
N CYS A 123 -9.03 -0.28 11.66
CA CYS A 123 -7.98 0.37 10.91
C CYS A 123 -8.29 1.85 10.60
N GLY A 124 -9.53 2.15 10.20
CA GLY A 124 -9.92 3.51 9.83
C GLY A 124 -9.85 4.49 11.00
N GLU A 125 -10.31 4.09 12.18
CA GLU A 125 -10.25 4.92 13.39
C GLU A 125 -8.80 5.16 13.80
N LYS A 126 -8.01 4.09 13.93
CA LYS A 126 -6.63 4.20 14.41
C LYS A 126 -5.73 4.98 13.46
N LEU A 127 -5.86 4.77 12.15
CA LEU A 127 -5.15 5.54 11.14
C LEU A 127 -5.52 7.02 11.23
N THR A 128 -6.80 7.33 11.45
CA THR A 128 -7.26 8.71 11.54
C THR A 128 -6.74 9.42 12.78
N LEU A 129 -6.66 8.72 13.92
CA LEU A 129 -6.00 9.23 15.13
C LEU A 129 -4.53 9.58 14.85
N GLU A 130 -3.77 8.71 14.21
CA GLU A 130 -2.37 8.99 13.86
C GLU A 130 -2.23 10.19 12.89
N LEU A 131 -3.13 10.33 11.92
CA LEU A 131 -3.15 11.51 11.06
C LEU A 131 -3.43 12.79 11.85
N ASN A 132 -4.41 12.75 12.76
CA ASN A 132 -4.74 13.90 13.60
C ASN A 132 -3.60 14.29 14.54
N ASP A 133 -2.92 13.32 15.15
CA ASP A 133 -1.76 13.58 16.02
C ASP A 133 -0.62 14.25 15.25
N ARG A 134 -0.45 13.91 13.97
CA ARG A 134 0.63 14.43 13.12
C ARG A 134 0.31 15.78 12.47
N PHE A 135 -0.93 16.00 12.04
CA PHE A 135 -1.28 17.15 11.19
C PHE A 135 -2.47 17.97 11.71
N GLY A 136 -3.20 17.45 12.70
CA GLY A 136 -4.42 18.02 13.24
C GLY A 136 -5.63 17.88 12.31
N VAL A 137 -6.66 18.67 12.58
CA VAL A 137 -7.86 18.76 11.74
C VAL A 137 -7.53 19.57 10.49
N ARG A 138 -7.49 18.89 9.34
CA ARG A 138 -7.08 19.43 8.02
C ARG A 138 -8.02 18.98 6.93
N ARG A 139 -7.92 19.59 5.75
CA ARG A 139 -8.48 19.01 4.52
C ARG A 139 -7.62 17.85 4.04
N TYR A 140 -8.15 16.63 4.12
CA TYR A 140 -7.46 15.42 3.69
C TYR A 140 -7.93 14.95 2.32
N GLY A 141 -6.98 14.66 1.43
CA GLY A 141 -7.23 14.04 0.13
C GLY A 141 -6.86 12.56 0.15
N LEU A 142 -7.86 11.68 0.15
CA LEU A 142 -7.69 10.22 0.07
C LEU A 142 -7.50 9.79 -1.40
N ILE A 143 -6.44 9.04 -1.68
CA ILE A 143 -6.09 8.54 -3.01
C ILE A 143 -6.09 7.02 -2.97
N GLY A 144 -7.08 6.41 -3.64
CA GLY A 144 -7.42 5.00 -3.47
C GLY A 144 -8.43 4.82 -2.33
N LEU A 145 -9.67 4.51 -2.69
CA LEU A 145 -10.76 4.32 -1.76
C LEU A 145 -10.58 3.01 -0.99
N GLN A 146 -10.35 3.14 0.32
CA GLN A 146 -10.50 2.04 1.27
C GLN A 146 -11.70 2.36 2.18
N PRO A 147 -12.84 1.64 2.09
CA PRO A 147 -14.07 2.03 2.78
C PRO A 147 -13.95 2.24 4.29
N ALA A 148 -13.21 1.38 5.00
CA ALA A 148 -13.02 1.53 6.45
C ALA A 148 -12.24 2.81 6.80
N ILE A 149 -11.18 3.12 6.04
CA ILE A 149 -10.39 4.35 6.20
C ILE A 149 -11.25 5.57 5.90
N MET A 150 -11.98 5.55 4.78
CA MET A 150 -12.87 6.63 4.40
C MET A 150 -13.91 6.92 5.49
N GLN A 151 -14.53 5.88 6.04
CA GLN A 151 -15.48 6.01 7.13
C GLN A 151 -14.83 6.64 8.37
N GLY A 152 -13.68 6.13 8.82
CA GLY A 152 -12.95 6.66 9.97
C GLY A 152 -12.57 8.14 9.82
N MET A 153 -12.08 8.52 8.64
CA MET A 153 -11.74 9.91 8.32
C MET A 153 -12.97 10.82 8.33
N THR A 154 -14.08 10.39 7.71
CA THR A 154 -15.32 11.21 7.69
C THR A 154 -15.99 11.31 9.06
N ASN A 155 -15.89 10.27 9.89
CA ASN A 155 -16.41 10.30 11.26
C ASN A 155 -15.61 11.29 12.13
N SER A 156 -14.29 11.33 11.97
CA SER A 156 -13.41 12.13 12.84
C SER A 156 -13.28 13.58 12.38
N PHE A 157 -13.19 13.83 11.07
CA PHE A 157 -12.96 15.17 10.50
C PHE A 157 -14.21 15.78 9.87
N GLY A 158 -15.24 14.98 9.59
CA GLY A 158 -16.42 15.42 8.86
C GLY A 158 -16.26 15.37 7.34
N THR A 159 -17.39 15.25 6.63
CA THR A 159 -17.45 15.12 5.16
C THR A 159 -17.02 16.39 4.42
N SER A 160 -17.00 17.55 5.09
CA SER A 160 -16.50 18.81 4.52
C SER A 160 -14.97 18.85 4.42
N LEU A 161 -14.26 18.05 5.24
CA LEU A 161 -12.79 18.02 5.32
C LEU A 161 -12.15 16.79 4.68
N VAL A 162 -12.94 15.93 4.03
CA VAL A 162 -12.45 14.76 3.30
C VAL A 162 -12.89 14.78 1.84
N ARG A 163 -11.94 14.57 0.92
CA ARG A 163 -12.21 14.27 -0.49
C ARG A 163 -11.46 13.01 -0.89
N VAL A 164 -12.01 12.29 -1.86
CA VAL A 164 -11.44 11.02 -2.31
C VAL A 164 -11.45 10.92 -3.82
N VAL A 165 -10.34 10.43 -4.38
CA VAL A 165 -10.22 9.99 -5.77
C VAL A 165 -9.95 8.50 -5.83
N ASP A 166 -10.45 7.84 -6.86
CA ASP A 166 -10.22 6.42 -7.09
C ASP A 166 -10.05 6.12 -8.58
N LEU A 167 -9.34 5.04 -8.91
CA LEU A 167 -9.15 4.58 -10.29
C LEU A 167 -10.18 3.53 -10.71
N ASN A 168 -10.89 2.89 -9.77
CA ASN A 168 -11.91 1.91 -10.09
C ASN A 168 -13.19 2.61 -10.56
N ALA A 169 -13.59 2.33 -11.80
CA ALA A 169 -14.81 2.86 -12.41
C ALA A 169 -16.08 2.57 -11.60
N ASP A 170 -16.13 1.44 -10.87
CA ASP A 170 -17.26 1.07 -10.03
C ASP A 170 -17.42 2.00 -8.81
N ASN A 171 -16.33 2.62 -8.37
CA ASN A 171 -16.32 3.58 -7.27
C ASN A 171 -16.62 5.01 -7.76
N ILE A 172 -16.12 5.38 -8.95
CA ILE A 172 -16.18 6.76 -9.44
C ILE A 172 -17.63 7.25 -9.55
N GLY A 173 -17.88 8.45 -9.03
CA GLY A 173 -19.19 9.09 -9.02
C GLY A 173 -20.12 8.63 -7.90
N GLN A 174 -19.85 7.49 -7.26
CA GLN A 174 -20.63 6.98 -6.13
C GLN A 174 -20.42 7.85 -4.88
N LYS A 175 -21.38 7.77 -3.95
CA LYS A 175 -21.28 8.38 -2.62
C LYS A 175 -20.85 7.32 -1.61
N LYS A 176 -19.69 7.49 -0.99
CA LYS A 176 -19.11 6.59 0.01
C LYS A 176 -18.86 7.39 1.29
N SER A 177 -19.42 6.94 2.41
CA SER A 177 -19.38 7.65 3.71
C SER A 177 -19.73 9.14 3.60
N GLY A 178 -20.75 9.44 2.78
CA GLY A 178 -21.24 10.80 2.60
C GLY A 178 -20.48 11.66 1.59
N VAL A 179 -19.36 11.18 1.02
CA VAL A 179 -18.51 11.94 0.08
C VAL A 179 -18.57 11.31 -1.31
N ARG A 180 -18.60 12.14 -2.35
CA ARG A 180 -18.57 11.66 -3.73
C ARG A 180 -17.14 11.28 -4.12
N VAL A 181 -16.97 10.10 -4.71
CA VAL A 181 -15.69 9.64 -5.26
C VAL A 181 -15.44 10.31 -6.60
N TRP A 182 -14.29 10.98 -6.72
CA TRP A 182 -13.83 11.63 -7.94
C TRP A 182 -12.99 10.68 -8.79
N ASP A 183 -12.83 11.02 -10.07
CA ASP A 183 -12.06 10.22 -11.02
C ASP A 183 -10.56 10.47 -10.82
N GLY A 184 -9.81 9.47 -10.39
CA GLY A 184 -8.38 9.61 -10.11
C GLY A 184 -7.50 9.94 -11.31
N GLN A 185 -7.98 9.71 -12.54
CA GLN A 185 -7.23 10.11 -13.75
C GLN A 185 -7.47 11.57 -14.11
N LYS A 186 -8.63 12.14 -13.77
CA LYS A 186 -9.04 13.48 -14.21
C LYS A 186 -9.01 14.52 -13.09
N ASP A 187 -9.33 14.12 -11.87
CA ASP A 187 -9.57 15.00 -10.73
C ASP A 187 -8.41 15.01 -9.73
N LEU A 188 -7.28 14.33 -10.01
CA LEU A 188 -6.14 14.29 -9.09
C LEU A 188 -5.57 15.69 -8.82
N ASP A 189 -5.36 16.52 -9.85
CA ASP A 189 -4.84 17.89 -9.66
C ASP A 189 -5.79 18.75 -8.82
N LYS A 190 -7.09 18.60 -9.07
CA LYS A 190 -8.14 19.26 -8.28
C LYS A 190 -8.12 18.81 -6.81
N LEU A 191 -7.88 17.52 -6.56
CA LEU A 191 -7.73 17.01 -5.19
C LEU A 191 -6.48 17.59 -4.53
N ILE A 192 -5.35 17.59 -5.22
CA ILE A 192 -4.07 18.12 -4.72
C ILE A 192 -4.19 19.60 -4.42
N GLU A 193 -4.83 20.39 -5.28
CA GLU A 193 -5.09 21.81 -5.03
C GLU A 193 -5.95 22.02 -3.77
N TRP A 194 -7.00 21.21 -3.61
CA TRP A 194 -7.96 21.34 -2.52
C TRP A 194 -7.44 20.87 -1.15
N CYS A 195 -6.71 19.75 -1.08
CA CYS A 195 -6.28 19.18 0.20
C CYS A 195 -5.07 19.92 0.80
N GLU A 196 -4.88 19.77 2.10
CA GLU A 196 -3.66 20.18 2.81
C GLU A 196 -2.72 18.99 3.04
N VAL A 197 -3.28 17.78 3.17
CA VAL A 197 -2.54 16.52 3.36
C VAL A 197 -3.07 15.45 2.41
N GLY A 198 -2.17 14.82 1.65
CA GLY A 198 -2.48 13.66 0.83
C GLY A 198 -2.34 12.36 1.62
N VAL A 199 -3.30 11.45 1.45
CA VAL A 199 -3.31 10.12 2.07
C VAL A 199 -3.51 9.09 0.97
N ALA A 200 -2.46 8.38 0.57
CA ALA A 200 -2.47 7.52 -0.62
C ALA A 200 -2.30 6.04 -0.28
N THR A 201 -2.99 5.17 -1.01
CA THR A 201 -2.76 3.72 -0.87
C THR A 201 -1.34 3.34 -1.26
N GLY A 202 -0.74 2.43 -0.49
CA GLY A 202 0.56 1.85 -0.79
C GLY A 202 0.59 1.03 -2.09
N SER A 203 -0.57 0.58 -2.60
CA SER A 203 -0.64 -0.15 -3.88
C SER A 203 -0.26 0.69 -5.11
N THR A 204 -0.14 2.01 -4.94
CA THR A 204 0.43 2.92 -5.96
C THR A 204 1.85 2.52 -6.39
N ILE A 205 2.58 1.78 -5.54
CA ILE A 205 3.88 1.22 -5.90
C ILE A 205 3.77 0.13 -6.99
N VAL A 206 2.73 -0.70 -6.91
CA VAL A 206 2.53 -1.86 -7.80
C VAL A 206 2.07 -1.39 -9.17
N ASN A 207 1.09 -0.48 -9.23
CA ASN A 207 0.61 0.05 -10.52
C ASN A 207 1.47 1.20 -11.11
N GLY A 208 2.54 1.61 -10.42
CA GLY A 208 3.51 2.61 -10.91
C GLY A 208 3.09 4.08 -10.75
N SER A 209 1.88 4.36 -10.29
CA SER A 209 1.36 5.74 -10.13
C SER A 209 2.04 6.55 -9.02
N ILE A 210 2.78 5.89 -8.11
CA ILE A 210 3.44 6.54 -6.98
C ILE A 210 4.42 7.65 -7.38
N ASN A 211 5.12 7.53 -8.52
CA ASN A 211 6.12 8.53 -8.90
C ASN A 211 5.48 9.88 -9.26
N ASP A 212 4.45 9.85 -10.09
CA ASP A 212 3.68 11.03 -10.47
C ASP A 212 3.03 11.66 -9.23
N LEU A 213 2.44 10.84 -8.34
CA LEU A 213 1.89 11.31 -7.08
C LEU A 213 2.93 12.06 -6.23
N ARG A 214 4.11 11.45 -6.02
CA ARG A 214 5.18 12.06 -5.23
C ARG A 214 5.66 13.38 -5.85
N GLU A 215 5.85 13.41 -7.17
CA GLU A 215 6.28 14.62 -7.88
C GLU A 215 5.26 15.75 -7.73
N ARG A 216 3.97 15.48 -7.93
CA ARG A 216 2.91 16.49 -7.83
C ARG A 216 2.77 17.04 -6.41
N PHE A 217 2.78 16.18 -5.39
CA PHE A 217 2.70 16.62 -3.98
C PHE A 217 3.94 17.41 -3.57
N ALA A 218 5.13 17.00 -4.01
CA ALA A 218 6.37 17.76 -3.77
C ALA A 218 6.32 19.14 -4.44
N LYS A 219 5.87 19.22 -5.69
CA LYS A 219 5.69 20.48 -6.42
C LYS A 219 4.66 21.40 -5.75
N ALA A 220 3.60 20.83 -5.18
CA ALA A 220 2.59 21.57 -4.42
C ALA A 220 3.06 21.98 -3.01
N GLY A 221 4.21 21.48 -2.53
CA GLY A 221 4.69 21.72 -1.17
C GLY A 221 3.81 21.10 -0.09
N LYS A 222 3.12 19.99 -0.40
CA LYS A 222 2.14 19.36 0.50
C LYS A 222 2.61 17.99 0.99
N PRO A 223 2.38 17.63 2.27
CA PRO A 223 2.71 16.32 2.79
C PRO A 223 1.88 15.23 2.10
N LEU A 224 2.52 14.08 1.85
CA LEU A 224 1.92 12.88 1.31
C LEU A 224 2.26 11.71 2.23
N VAL A 225 1.25 11.04 2.76
CA VAL A 225 1.37 9.88 3.64
C VAL A 225 0.78 8.66 2.94
N PHE A 226 1.49 7.55 2.94
CA PHE A 226 1.00 6.29 2.39
C PHE A 226 0.32 5.45 3.47
N PHE A 227 -0.67 4.64 3.08
CA PHE A 227 -1.26 3.65 3.98
C PHE A 227 -1.20 2.24 3.42
N GLY A 228 -1.28 1.26 4.32
CA GLY A 228 -1.33 -0.17 3.97
C GLY A 228 0.03 -0.87 3.95
N ASN A 229 -0.03 -2.19 3.90
CA ASN A 229 1.12 -3.09 4.00
C ASN A 229 1.94 -3.20 2.71
N THR A 230 1.33 -3.04 1.53
CA THR A 230 1.99 -3.22 0.22
C THR A 230 3.28 -2.41 0.08
N ILE A 231 3.32 -1.17 0.57
CA ILE A 231 4.49 -0.29 0.43
C ILE A 231 5.54 -0.47 1.53
N SER A 232 5.35 -1.34 2.52
CA SER A 232 6.11 -1.35 3.78
C SER A 232 7.62 -1.26 3.63
N GLY A 233 8.22 -2.15 2.83
CA GLY A 233 9.67 -2.17 2.65
C GLY A 233 10.16 -1.01 1.79
N VAL A 234 9.40 -0.58 0.78
CA VAL A 234 9.75 0.61 -0.02
C VAL A 234 9.71 1.86 0.84
N ALA A 235 8.69 2.01 1.69
CA ALA A 235 8.59 3.12 2.62
C ALA A 235 9.78 3.15 3.60
N ALA A 236 10.21 1.99 4.10
CA ALA A 236 11.39 1.89 4.96
C ALA A 236 12.69 2.29 4.22
N LEU A 237 12.93 1.77 3.02
CA LEU A 237 14.14 2.06 2.22
C LEU A 237 14.18 3.53 1.77
N GLN A 238 13.05 4.05 1.33
CA GLN A 238 12.93 5.37 0.72
C GLN A 238 12.54 6.46 1.72
N LYS A 239 12.42 6.11 3.01
CA LYS A 239 11.99 7.00 4.11
C LYS A 239 10.68 7.72 3.80
N LEU A 240 9.72 6.99 3.24
CA LEU A 240 8.39 7.52 2.94
C LEU A 240 7.52 7.45 4.18
N GLU A 241 6.69 8.47 4.37
CA GLU A 241 5.69 8.50 5.42
C GLU A 241 4.66 7.40 5.19
N ARG A 242 4.46 6.52 6.19
CA ARG A 242 3.52 5.41 6.12
C ARG A 242 2.73 5.23 7.41
N VAL A 243 1.44 4.93 7.30
CA VAL A 243 0.55 4.57 8.41
C VAL A 243 -0.14 3.23 8.12
N CYS A 244 0.06 2.24 8.99
CA CYS A 244 -0.60 0.93 8.89
C CYS A 244 -0.63 0.29 10.29
N PRO A 245 -1.55 0.72 11.16
CA PRO A 245 -1.48 0.46 12.61
C PRO A 245 -1.62 -1.01 13.00
N PHE A 246 -2.28 -1.81 12.17
CA PHE A 246 -2.54 -3.23 12.42
C PHE A 246 -1.80 -4.17 11.45
N GLY A 247 -0.87 -3.64 10.65
CA GLY A 247 -0.05 -4.52 9.82
C GLY A 247 0.83 -5.41 10.69
N HIS A 248 0.93 -6.69 10.35
CA HIS A 248 1.76 -7.68 11.04
C HIS A 248 3.16 -7.80 10.48
#